data_AF-A0A831PQG0-F1
#
_entry.id   AF-A0A831PQG0-F1
#
_cell.length_a   1.000
_cell.length_b   1.000
_cell.length_c   1.000
_cell.angle_alpha   90.00
_cell.angle_beta   90.00
_cell.angle_gamma   90.00
#
_symmetry.space_group_name_H-M   'P 1'
#
loop_
_entity.id
_entity.type
_entity.pdbx_description
1 polymer ?
#
loop_
_entity_poly.entity_id
_entity_poly.type
_entity_poly.pdbx_seq_one_letter_code
_entity_poly.pdbx_strand_id
1 'polypeptide(L)' 'GETWYVGAMTDWSPRALELDLSFLPDGNYTMQVWKDGVNAERHAADFKQEKQTVTRSSDIKIDMASGGGWAAIIKKN' A
#
# COMPACT_ATOMS: atom_id res chain seq x y z
N GLY A 1 -20.25 3.24 0.45
CA GLY A 1 -19.28 3.60 1.49
C GLY A 1 -18.18 4.44 0.86
N GLU A 2 -17.48 5.26 1.65
CA GLU A 2 -16.36 6.13 1.19
C GLU A 2 -15.00 5.60 1.67
N THR A 3 -14.87 4.28 1.77
CA THR A 3 -13.63 3.61 2.18
C THR A 3 -13.31 2.51 1.18
N TRP A 4 -12.06 2.50 0.73
CA TRP A 4 -11.53 1.50 -0.19
C TRP A 4 -10.46 0.70 0.53
N TYR A 5 -10.39 -0.59 0.21
CA TYR A 5 -9.42 -1.52 0.73
C TYR A 5 -8.67 -2.10 -0.46
N VAL A 6 -7.35 -2.05 -0.41
CA VAL A 6 -6.48 -2.56 -1.46
C VAL A 6 -5.52 -3.56 -0.85
N GLY A 7 -5.32 -4.69 -1.51
CA GLY A 7 -4.37 -5.72 -1.12
C GLY A 7 -3.58 -6.17 -2.33
N ALA A 8 -2.28 -6.36 -2.13
CA ALA A 8 -1.38 -6.95 -3.10
C ALA A 8 -0.54 -8.02 -2.38
N MET A 9 -0.21 -9.07 -3.12
CA MET A 9 0.60 -10.19 -2.64
C MET A 9 1.49 -10.66 -3.79
N THR A 10 2.65 -11.21 -3.46
CA THR A 10 3.58 -11.78 -4.43
C THR A 10 3.92 -13.23 -4.12
N ASP A 11 4.52 -13.90 -5.10
CA ASP A 11 5.09 -15.24 -4.94
C ASP A 11 6.51 -15.15 -4.33
N TRP A 12 7.34 -16.19 -4.49
CA TRP A 12 8.71 -16.21 -3.97
C TRP A 12 9.66 -15.20 -4.64
N SER A 13 9.20 -14.47 -5.65
CA SER A 13 9.94 -13.41 -6.33
C SER A 13 9.49 -12.04 -5.81
N PRO A 14 10.43 -11.13 -5.47
CA PRO A 14 10.08 -9.75 -5.15
C PRO A 14 9.39 -9.08 -6.35
N ARG A 15 8.43 -8.19 -6.08
CA ARG A 15 7.68 -7.51 -7.13
C ARG A 15 7.41 -6.06 -6.74
N ALA A 16 7.58 -5.19 -7.73
CA ALA A 16 7.15 -3.80 -7.66
C ALA A 16 5.94 -3.60 -8.59
N LEU A 17 4.93 -2.88 -8.12
CA LEU A 17 3.72 -2.56 -8.87
C LEU A 17 3.39 -1.07 -8.71
N GLU A 18 2.77 -0.50 -9.74
CA GLU A 18 2.18 0.83 -9.66
C GLU A 18 0.67 0.68 -9.52
N LEU A 19 0.12 1.24 -8.44
CA LEU A 19 -1.31 1.27 -8.16
C LEU A 19 -1.88 2.59 -8.66
N ASP A 20 -2.70 2.51 -9.71
CA ASP A 20 -3.50 3.61 -10.21
C ASP A 20 -4.71 3.86 -9.30
N LEU A 21 -4.81 5.09 -8.78
CA LEU A 21 -5.91 5.55 -7.93
C LEU A 21 -7.06 6.19 -8.71
N SER A 22 -7.09 6.09 -10.04
CA SER A 22 -8.13 6.66 -10.90
C SER A 22 -9.55 6.15 -10.60
N PHE A 23 -9.69 5.04 -9.88
CA PHE A 23 -10.98 4.53 -9.38
C PHE A 23 -11.58 5.39 -8.26
N LEU A 24 -10.79 6.25 -7.61
CA LEU A 24 -11.27 7.18 -6.60
C LEU A 24 -12.03 8.34 -7.26
N PRO A 25 -13.17 8.77 -6.69
CA PRO A 25 -13.78 10.05 -7.05
C PRO A 25 -12.83 11.24 -6.80
N ASP A 26 -13.22 12.41 -7.30
CA ASP A 26 -12.48 13.64 -7.02
C ASP A 26 -12.54 13.97 -5.52
N GLY A 27 -11.39 14.28 -4.95
CA GLY A 27 -11.27 14.62 -3.53
C GLY A 27 -9.89 14.31 -2.95
N ASN A 28 -9.77 14.59 -1.66
CA ASN A 28 -8.59 14.24 -0.86
C ASN A 28 -8.92 13.05 0.02
N TYR A 29 -7.97 12.12 0.09
CA TYR A 29 -8.09 10.88 0.83
C TYR A 29 -6.89 10.71 1.75
N THR A 30 -7.09 10.00 2.83
CA THR A 30 -6.04 9.47 3.68
C THR A 30 -5.86 8.00 3.33
N MET A 31 -4.66 7.65 2.85
CA MET A 31 -4.26 6.26 2.66
C MET A 31 -3.37 5.82 3.83
N GLN A 32 -3.79 4.76 4.51
CA GLN A 32 -2.98 4.03 5.48
C GLN A 32 -2.48 2.76 4.82
N VAL A 33 -1.18 2.53 4.88
CA VAL A 33 -0.49 1.45 4.20
C VAL A 33 0.16 0.54 5.21
N TRP A 34 0.05 -0.74 4.93
CA TRP A 34 0.67 -1.85 5.60
C TRP A 34 1.57 -2.58 4.62
N LYS A 35 2.89 -2.54 4.82
CA LYS A 35 3.85 -3.26 3.98
C LYS A 35 4.90 -3.99 4.79
N ASP A 36 5.41 -5.08 4.21
CA ASP A 36 6.55 -5.80 4.75
C ASP A 36 7.80 -4.91 4.75
N GLY A 37 8.52 -4.88 5.87
CA GLY A 37 9.76 -4.14 5.99
C GLY A 37 10.86 -4.75 5.11
N VAL A 38 11.65 -3.89 4.45
CA VAL A 38 12.83 -4.23 3.64
C VAL A 38 13.89 -5.03 4.43
N ASN A 39 13.79 -5.09 5.77
CA ASN A 39 14.74 -5.74 6.68
C ASN A 39 14.12 -6.88 7.53
N ALA A 40 13.22 -7.68 6.96
CA ALA A 40 12.73 -8.90 7.60
C ALA A 40 13.85 -9.92 7.95
N GLU A 41 15.09 -9.69 7.54
CA GLU A 41 16.26 -10.51 7.90
C GLU A 41 16.94 -10.16 9.25
N ARG A 42 16.58 -9.06 9.94
CA ARG A 42 17.28 -8.71 11.20
C ARG A 42 16.43 -8.43 12.45
N HIS A 43 15.14 -8.12 12.33
CA HIS A 43 14.26 -8.01 13.50
C HIS A 43 12.83 -8.49 13.19
N ALA A 44 12.34 -9.44 13.98
CA ALA A 44 11.10 -10.19 13.80
C ALA A 44 9.79 -9.39 14.07
N ALA A 45 9.77 -8.07 13.83
CA ALA A 45 8.62 -7.20 14.13
C ALA A 45 8.40 -6.02 13.15
N ASP A 46 9.15 -5.90 12.05
CA ASP A 46 9.09 -4.71 11.19
C ASP A 46 7.99 -4.80 10.13
N PHE A 47 6.75 -4.77 10.60
CA PHE A 47 5.62 -4.35 9.80
C PHE A 47 5.59 -2.80 9.81
N LYS A 48 5.75 -2.14 8.65
CA LYS A 48 5.77 -0.67 8.59
C LYS A 48 4.39 -0.13 8.23
N GLN A 49 3.82 0.69 9.13
CA GLN A 49 2.64 1.48 8.84
C GLN A 49 3.03 2.86 8.30
N GLU A 50 2.53 3.22 7.12
CA GLU A 50 2.69 4.55 6.55
C GLU A 50 1.33 5.20 6.36
N LYS A 51 1.24 6.52 6.58
CA LYS A 51 0.03 7.30 6.35
C LYS A 51 0.37 8.46 5.43
N GLN A 52 -0.37 8.59 4.33
CA GLN A 52 -0.17 9.65 3.35
C GLN A 52 -1.50 10.19 2.84
N THR A 53 -1.51 11.46 2.44
CA THR A 53 -2.65 12.07 1.74
C THR A 53 -2.51 11.80 0.25
N VAL A 54 -3.58 11.31 -0.36
CA VAL A 54 -3.62 10.94 -1.78
C VAL A 54 -4.87 11.50 -2.45
N THR A 55 -4.80 11.61 -3.76
CA THR A 55 -5.89 11.95 -4.67
C THR A 55 -6.00 10.86 -5.74
N ARG A 56 -7.03 10.92 -6.59
CA ARG A 56 -7.16 10.01 -7.73
C ARG A 56 -6.01 10.05 -8.75
N SER A 57 -5.17 11.09 -8.69
CA SER A 57 -4.03 11.30 -9.58
C SER A 57 -2.69 11.06 -8.87
N SER A 58 -2.71 10.48 -7.67
CA SER A 58 -1.49 10.13 -6.94
C SER A 58 -0.97 8.78 -7.40
N ASP A 59 0.31 8.71 -7.73
CA ASP A 59 0.96 7.47 -8.14
C ASP A 59 1.50 6.72 -6.92
N ILE A 60 0.96 5.53 -6.67
CA ILE A 60 1.36 4.71 -5.52
C ILE A 60 2.25 3.56 -5.97
N LYS A 61 3.50 3.58 -5.52
CA LYS A 61 4.42 2.46 -5.70
C LYS A 61 4.26 1.45 -4.57
N ILE A 62 4.05 0.20 -4.96
CA ILE A 62 3.92 -0.96 -4.08
C ILE A 62 5.15 -1.82 -4.28
N ASP A 63 6.00 -1.87 -3.26
CA ASP A 63 7.15 -2.78 -3.22
C ASP A 63 6.82 -3.95 -2.28
N MET A 64 6.97 -5.18 -2.77
CA MET A 64 6.76 -6.41 -2.01
C MET A 64 8.01 -7.28 -2.04
N ALA A 65 8.44 -7.73 -0.86
CA ALA A 65 9.48 -8.74 -0.72
C ALA A 65 8.98 -10.14 -1.13
N SER A 66 9.89 -11.09 -1.34
CA SER A 66 9.57 -12.49 -1.64
C SER A 66 8.62 -13.10 -0.61
N GLY A 67 7.51 -13.67 -1.07
CA GLY A 67 6.46 -14.25 -0.22
C GLY A 67 5.67 -13.22 0.61
N GLY A 68 5.88 -11.93 0.32
CA GLY A 68 5.32 -10.84 1.09
C GLY A 68 4.00 -10.30 0.55
N GLY A 69 3.54 -9.23 1.20
CA GLY A 69 2.30 -8.55 0.88
C GLY A 69 2.29 -7.07 1.24
N TRP A 70 1.25 -6.44 0.74
CA TRP A 70 0.97 -5.03 0.93
C TRP A 70 -0.53 -4.85 1.07
N ALA A 71 -0.98 -4.03 2.01
CA ALA A 71 -2.38 -3.70 2.20
C ALA A 71 -2.54 -2.21 2.43
N ALA A 72 -3.65 -1.64 1.99
CA ALA A 72 -3.99 -0.26 2.30
C ALA A 72 -5.47 -0.05 2.52
N ILE A 73 -5.76 0.95 3.33
CA ILE A 73 -7.09 1.48 3.56
C ILE A 73 -7.07 2.95 3.13
N ILE A 74 -7.93 3.28 2.17
CA ILE A 74 -8.09 4.64 1.67
C ILE A 74 -9.43 5.16 2.18
N LYS A 75 -9.41 6.27 2.91
CA LYS A 75 -10.61 6.92 3.46
C LYS A 75 -10.70 8.34 2.95
N LYS A 76 -11.89 8.76 2.54
CA LYS A 76 -12.13 10.17 2.21
C LYS A 76 -11.90 11.03 3.45
N ASN A 77 -11.24 12.17 3.26
CA ASN A 77 -11.05 13.16 4.32
C ASN A 77 -12.32 13.95 4.59
#